data_AF-A0A563W3D3-F1
#
_entry.id   AF-A0A563W3D3-F1
#
_cell.length_a   1.000
_cell.length_b   1.000
_cell.length_c   1.000
_cell.angle_alpha   90.00
_cell.angle_beta   90.00
_cell.angle_gamma   90.00
#
_symmetry.space_group_name_H-M   'P 1'
#
loop_
_entity.id
_entity.type
_entity.pdbx_description
1 polymer ?
#
loop_
_entity_poly.entity_id
_entity_poly.type
_entity_poly.pdbx_seq_one_letter_code
_entity_poly.pdbx_strand_id
1 'polypeptide(L)'
;MSILRRESEGIEFFTVRATGKSGMSQSGLARMCGVKPHAVNQLLKSVITSSCPDFLKPLQNKELTLGTSYHEFKNITIIKDSVCAVILEWYAFESQRPTEKARQAFRQFAAVGIRTWIQSLTGWQNSVTSPMSPPTKQSVTEKKLSKTLEDSELSPFIQEINALQTQLKIALKHRHAIHNLVEKPVAVDLSLNRIIHTAVHEQSIKLNQALTSLETIKQKAIALELLTLQIPESQNIALTLNQLTNTIEQMRQENNQLRQVIQQQQVLFTPRRKTLSQLKSSDSADLNALLQPRIQEITEILMRSQIRKGGNRAIATCTRKATIYAMYEIGQSLNEIAKSLQIPYETVKTYVKLTRADMRDYYSEQN
;
A
#
# COMPACT_ATOMS: atom_id res chain seq x y z
N MET A 1 14.87 8.80 -30.48
CA MET A 1 14.75 7.87 -29.33
C MET A 1 13.36 7.28 -29.35
N SER A 2 13.20 5.96 -29.30
CA SER A 2 11.87 5.33 -29.30
C SER A 2 11.21 5.47 -27.92
N ILE A 3 10.07 6.15 -27.87
CA ILE A 3 9.28 6.38 -26.64
C ILE A 3 7.94 5.67 -26.80
N LEU A 4 7.57 4.90 -25.78
CA LEU A 4 6.25 4.29 -25.68
C LEU A 4 5.28 5.32 -25.12
N ARG A 5 4.12 5.48 -25.76
CA ARG A 5 3.02 6.33 -25.30
C ARG A 5 1.78 5.47 -25.04
N ARG A 6 1.11 5.73 -23.92
CA ARG A 6 -0.20 5.18 -23.58
C ARG A 6 -1.10 6.33 -23.15
N GLU A 7 -2.32 6.38 -23.67
CA GLU A 7 -3.34 7.33 -23.23
C GLU A 7 -4.48 6.59 -22.54
N SER A 8 -4.84 7.03 -21.34
CA SER A 8 -5.96 6.47 -20.57
C SER A 8 -6.72 7.61 -19.93
N GLU A 9 -8.03 7.70 -20.18
CA GLU A 9 -8.89 8.79 -19.65
C GLU A 9 -8.35 10.20 -19.95
N GLY A 10 -7.66 10.36 -21.09
CA GLY A 10 -7.00 11.60 -21.47
C GLY A 10 -5.75 11.94 -20.65
N ILE A 11 -5.20 10.99 -19.91
CA ILE A 11 -3.89 11.10 -19.25
C ILE A 11 -2.87 10.36 -20.12
N GLU A 12 -1.82 11.08 -20.53
CA GLU A 12 -0.77 10.54 -21.38
C GLU A 12 0.45 10.14 -20.55
N PHE A 13 0.82 8.86 -20.68
CA PHE A 13 1.95 8.23 -20.03
C PHE A 13 3.04 7.93 -21.05
N PHE A 14 4.30 8.12 -20.64
CA PHE A 14 5.46 7.95 -21.50
C PHE A 14 6.55 7.13 -20.82
N THR A 15 7.16 6.22 -21.57
CA THR A 15 8.34 5.47 -21.13
C THR A 15 9.36 5.39 -22.24
N VAL A 16 10.61 5.75 -21.96
CA VAL A 16 11.73 5.67 -22.90
C VAL A 16 12.15 4.21 -23.04
N ARG A 17 12.02 3.62 -24.23
CA ARG A 17 12.25 2.18 -24.45
C ARG A 17 13.65 1.73 -24.03
N ALA A 18 14.67 2.54 -24.33
CA ALA A 18 16.07 2.21 -24.09
C ALA A 18 16.51 2.31 -22.61
N THR A 19 15.89 3.20 -21.82
CA THR A 19 16.35 3.50 -20.44
C THR A 19 15.33 3.13 -19.38
N GLY A 20 14.08 2.82 -19.74
CA GLY A 20 12.98 2.62 -18.81
C GLY A 20 12.53 3.87 -18.05
N LYS A 21 13.19 5.02 -18.28
CA LYS A 21 12.80 6.30 -17.67
C LYS A 21 11.38 6.64 -18.09
N SER A 22 10.54 6.95 -17.11
CA SER A 22 9.09 7.10 -17.30
C SER A 22 8.60 8.45 -16.80
N GLY A 23 7.45 8.88 -17.31
CA GLY A 23 6.87 10.18 -17.01
C GLY A 23 5.49 10.34 -17.59
N MET A 24 4.91 11.52 -17.42
CA MET A 24 3.59 11.87 -17.94
C MET A 24 3.59 13.27 -18.54
N SER A 25 2.64 13.55 -19.42
CA SER A 25 2.48 14.91 -19.94
C SER A 25 2.03 15.85 -18.82
N GLN A 26 2.39 17.12 -18.92
CA GLN A 26 1.92 18.15 -17.98
C GLN A 26 0.38 18.21 -17.89
N SER A 27 -0.30 18.05 -19.02
CA SER A 27 -1.76 18.03 -19.05
C SER A 27 -2.34 16.77 -18.40
N GLY A 28 -1.69 15.62 -18.60
CA GLY A 28 -2.00 14.36 -17.93
C GLY A 28 -1.85 14.45 -16.41
N LEU A 29 -0.72 14.99 -15.92
CA LEU A 29 -0.48 15.20 -14.49
C LEU A 29 -1.54 16.10 -13.87
N ALA A 30 -1.91 17.19 -14.54
CA ALA A 30 -2.96 18.09 -14.04
C ALA A 30 -4.33 17.40 -13.94
N ARG A 31 -4.70 16.61 -14.96
CA ARG A 31 -5.94 15.81 -14.95
C ARG A 31 -5.92 14.78 -13.82
N MET A 32 -4.79 14.12 -13.62
CA MET A 32 -4.60 13.11 -12.58
C MET A 32 -4.69 13.72 -11.17
N CYS A 33 -4.13 14.91 -10.98
CA CYS A 33 -4.28 15.70 -9.75
C CYS A 33 -5.68 16.36 -9.60
N GLY A 34 -6.54 16.29 -10.62
CA GLY A 34 -7.86 16.95 -10.59
C GLY A 34 -7.80 18.48 -10.61
N VAL A 35 -6.74 19.07 -11.18
CA VAL A 35 -6.52 20.52 -11.23
C VAL A 35 -6.38 21.04 -12.66
N LYS A 36 -6.47 22.37 -12.84
CA LYS A 36 -6.25 22.99 -14.15
C LYS A 36 -4.76 22.91 -14.54
N PRO A 37 -4.41 22.71 -15.83
CA PRO A 37 -3.03 22.64 -16.30
C PRO A 37 -2.14 23.84 -15.90
N HIS A 38 -2.75 25.01 -15.77
CA HIS A 38 -2.08 26.22 -15.32
C HIS A 38 -1.53 26.12 -13.89
N ALA A 39 -2.24 25.42 -12.98
CA ALA A 39 -1.81 25.27 -11.59
C ALA A 39 -0.51 24.45 -11.48
N VAL A 40 -0.43 23.34 -12.22
CA VAL A 40 0.80 22.55 -12.33
C VAL A 40 1.93 23.34 -13.01
N ASN A 41 1.62 24.17 -14.01
CA ASN A 41 2.61 25.05 -14.64
C ASN A 41 3.20 26.05 -13.64
N GLN A 42 2.35 26.73 -12.88
CA GLN A 42 2.78 27.66 -11.84
C GLN A 42 3.65 26.95 -10.80
N LEU A 43 3.26 25.74 -10.38
CA LEU A 43 4.03 24.92 -9.44
C LEU A 43 5.42 24.57 -9.98
N LEU A 44 5.51 24.13 -11.24
CA LEU A 44 6.79 23.82 -11.88
C LEU A 44 7.66 25.08 -12.03
N LYS A 45 7.07 26.25 -12.32
CA LYS A 45 7.79 27.52 -12.37
C LYS A 45 8.28 27.94 -10.98
N SER A 46 7.51 27.72 -9.92
CA SER A 46 7.93 28.03 -8.54
C SER A 46 9.07 27.17 -8.03
N VAL A 47 9.25 25.95 -8.57
CA VAL A 47 10.40 25.09 -8.27
C VAL A 47 11.70 25.67 -8.85
N ILE A 48 11.60 26.38 -9.97
CA ILE A 48 12.74 27.01 -10.66
C ILE A 48 13.10 28.36 -10.02
N THR A 49 12.11 29.07 -9.49
CA THR A 49 12.33 30.36 -8.81
C THR A 49 12.68 30.17 -7.33
N SER A 50 13.22 31.23 -6.71
CA SER A 50 13.60 31.24 -5.28
C SER A 50 12.41 31.17 -4.31
N SER A 51 11.17 31.16 -4.80
CA SER A 51 9.92 31.07 -4.02
C SER A 51 9.35 29.65 -4.07
N CYS A 52 10.19 28.66 -3.80
CA CYS A 52 9.80 27.26 -3.79
C CYS A 52 9.22 26.88 -2.40
N PRO A 53 8.01 26.30 -2.33
CA PRO A 53 7.49 25.71 -1.10
C PRO A 53 8.45 24.66 -0.51
N ASP A 54 8.49 24.55 0.82
CA ASP A 54 9.41 23.66 1.54
C ASP A 54 9.38 22.21 1.04
N PHE A 55 8.18 21.72 0.71
CA PHE A 55 7.95 20.37 0.19
C PHE A 55 8.55 20.11 -1.20
N LEU A 56 8.77 21.17 -1.99
CA LEU A 56 9.29 21.07 -3.36
C LEU A 56 10.81 21.34 -3.43
N LYS A 57 11.45 21.74 -2.32
CA LYS A 57 12.90 21.87 -2.22
C LYS A 57 13.68 20.62 -2.65
N PRO A 58 13.22 19.38 -2.40
CA PRO A 58 13.90 18.17 -2.89
C PRO A 58 13.95 18.04 -4.41
N LEU A 59 13.14 18.82 -5.14
CA LEU A 59 13.12 18.88 -6.61
C LEU A 59 13.95 20.05 -7.15
N GLN A 60 14.38 20.99 -6.30
CA GLN A 60 15.25 22.09 -6.68
C GLN A 60 16.60 21.53 -7.15
N ASN A 61 17.14 22.07 -8.26
CA ASN A 61 18.38 21.61 -8.92
C ASN A 61 18.32 20.22 -9.58
N LYS A 62 17.15 19.57 -9.65
CA LYS A 62 16.98 18.30 -10.39
C LYS A 62 16.37 18.55 -11.77
N GLU A 63 16.75 17.72 -12.74
CA GLU A 63 16.11 17.70 -14.05
C GLU A 63 14.61 17.34 -13.91
N LEU A 64 13.74 18.32 -14.15
CA LEU A 64 12.29 18.17 -13.96
C LEU A 64 11.59 17.41 -15.09
N THR A 65 12.21 17.38 -16.27
CA THR A 65 11.65 16.81 -17.50
C THR A 65 12.55 15.72 -18.07
N LEU A 66 11.98 14.76 -18.80
CA LEU A 66 12.74 13.70 -19.48
C LEU A 66 13.45 14.17 -20.76
N GLY A 67 13.14 15.39 -21.20
CA GLY A 67 13.59 16.02 -22.44
C GLY A 67 12.49 16.95 -22.95
N THR A 68 12.87 18.13 -23.42
CA THR A 68 11.95 19.08 -24.07
C THR A 68 11.91 18.80 -25.57
N SER A 69 10.69 18.68 -26.11
CA SER A 69 10.37 18.50 -27.52
C SER A 69 10.77 17.15 -28.12
N TYR A 70 9.79 16.25 -28.17
CA TYR A 70 9.78 15.17 -29.16
C TYR A 70 8.89 15.64 -30.30
N HIS A 71 9.47 15.94 -31.47
CA HIS A 71 8.74 16.42 -32.65
C HIS A 71 7.60 15.48 -33.08
N GLU A 72 7.69 14.20 -32.72
CA GLU A 72 6.65 13.18 -32.94
C GLU A 72 5.38 13.38 -32.09
N PHE A 73 5.43 14.17 -31.01
CA PHE A 73 4.35 14.32 -30.03
C PHE A 73 3.98 15.78 -29.77
N LYS A 74 3.86 16.61 -30.81
CA LYS A 74 3.32 18.00 -30.72
C LYS A 74 3.97 18.87 -29.62
N ASN A 75 5.28 18.78 -29.42
CA ASN A 75 6.02 19.56 -28.40
C ASN A 75 5.49 19.38 -26.96
N ILE A 76 5.04 18.18 -26.60
CA ILE A 76 4.60 17.88 -25.23
C ILE A 76 5.79 17.89 -24.26
N THR A 77 5.64 18.61 -23.14
CA THR A 77 6.55 18.57 -22.01
C THR A 77 6.28 17.32 -21.16
N ILE A 78 7.24 16.40 -21.12
CA ILE A 78 7.16 15.18 -20.33
C ILE A 78 7.86 15.39 -18.99
N ILE A 79 7.07 15.33 -17.91
CA ILE A 79 7.55 15.48 -16.53
C ILE A 79 8.03 14.11 -16.03
N LYS A 80 9.19 14.09 -15.36
CA LYS A 80 9.75 12.84 -14.80
C LYS A 80 8.81 12.22 -13.77
N ASP A 81 8.78 10.89 -13.74
CA ASP A 81 8.10 10.08 -12.74
C ASP A 81 8.33 10.55 -11.30
N SER A 82 9.57 10.79 -10.89
CA SER A 82 9.91 11.24 -9.53
C SER A 82 9.26 12.59 -9.19
N VAL A 83 9.24 13.52 -10.14
CA VAL A 83 8.60 14.83 -9.99
C VAL A 83 7.09 14.69 -9.92
N CYS A 84 6.53 13.79 -10.73
CA CYS A 84 5.10 13.52 -10.73
C CYS A 84 4.63 12.97 -9.39
N ALA A 85 5.37 12.04 -8.79
CA ALA A 85 5.03 11.47 -7.48
C ALA A 85 4.94 12.56 -6.40
N VAL A 86 5.93 13.43 -6.33
CA VAL A 86 5.95 14.55 -5.36
C VAL A 86 4.78 15.50 -5.61
N ILE A 87 4.51 15.88 -6.85
CA ILE A 87 3.38 16.78 -7.16
C ILE A 87 2.03 16.13 -6.80
N LEU A 88 1.87 14.83 -7.05
CA LEU A 88 0.66 14.08 -6.68
C LEU A 88 0.47 13.97 -5.18
N GLU A 89 1.54 13.68 -4.45
CA GLU A 89 1.56 13.63 -2.99
C GLU A 89 1.13 14.97 -2.39
N TRP A 90 1.67 16.06 -2.92
CA TRP A 90 1.30 17.40 -2.49
C TRP A 90 -0.18 17.69 -2.70
N TYR A 91 -0.73 17.42 -3.90
CA TYR A 91 -2.16 17.61 -4.15
C TYR A 91 -3.06 16.62 -3.40
N ALA A 92 -2.53 15.46 -2.99
CA ALA A 92 -3.26 14.47 -2.22
C ALA A 92 -3.39 14.84 -0.73
N PHE A 93 -2.35 15.45 -0.14
CA PHE A 93 -2.24 15.61 1.31
C PHE A 93 -1.98 17.04 1.79
N GLU A 94 -1.10 17.80 1.12
CA GLU A 94 -0.53 19.03 1.68
C GLU A 94 -1.00 20.33 1.03
N SER A 95 -1.60 20.25 -0.16
CA SER A 95 -2.08 21.45 -0.85
C SER A 95 -3.18 22.15 -0.05
N GLN A 96 -3.36 23.46 -0.26
CA GLN A 96 -4.41 24.24 0.41
C GLN A 96 -5.82 23.67 0.17
N ARG A 97 -6.02 22.93 -0.93
CA ARG A 97 -7.25 22.23 -1.28
C ARG A 97 -6.92 20.83 -1.80
N PRO A 98 -6.71 19.85 -0.91
CA PRO A 98 -6.42 18.48 -1.32
C PRO A 98 -7.54 17.91 -2.17
N THR A 99 -7.18 17.22 -3.26
CA THR A 99 -8.17 16.66 -4.18
C THR A 99 -8.30 15.16 -3.99
N GLU A 100 -9.55 14.68 -4.01
CA GLU A 100 -9.81 13.23 -3.88
C GLU A 100 -9.26 12.45 -5.09
N LYS A 101 -9.24 13.07 -6.27
CA LYS A 101 -8.60 12.50 -7.47
C LYS A 101 -7.10 12.27 -7.27
N ALA A 102 -6.37 13.24 -6.71
CA ALA A 102 -4.95 13.07 -6.43
C ALA A 102 -4.70 11.97 -5.40
N ARG A 103 -5.54 11.85 -4.36
CA ARG A 103 -5.44 10.77 -3.37
C ARG A 103 -5.65 9.39 -3.98
N GLN A 104 -6.68 9.25 -4.83
CA GLN A 104 -6.95 7.99 -5.52
C GLN A 104 -5.80 7.62 -6.45
N ALA A 105 -5.28 8.58 -7.22
CA ALA A 105 -4.12 8.37 -8.07
C ALA A 105 -2.87 7.99 -7.25
N PHE A 106 -2.61 8.68 -6.14
CA PHE A 106 -1.48 8.38 -5.25
C PHE A 106 -1.54 6.94 -4.71
N ARG A 107 -2.73 6.48 -4.27
CA ARG A 107 -2.92 5.11 -3.79
C ARG A 107 -2.62 4.05 -4.85
N GLN A 108 -2.85 4.33 -6.13
CA GLN A 108 -2.62 3.35 -7.21
C GLN A 108 -1.15 3.00 -7.39
N PHE A 109 -0.23 3.92 -7.13
CA PHE A 109 1.21 3.68 -7.28
C PHE A 109 1.98 3.64 -5.96
N ALA A 110 1.37 3.98 -4.81
CA ALA A 110 2.06 4.01 -3.53
C ALA A 110 2.74 2.67 -3.15
N ALA A 111 2.14 1.54 -3.50
CA ALA A 111 2.69 0.21 -3.17
C ALA A 111 3.80 -0.27 -4.13
N VAL A 112 3.77 0.15 -5.40
CA VAL A 112 4.60 -0.42 -6.48
C VAL A 112 5.63 0.59 -7.02
N GLY A 113 5.46 1.86 -6.68
CA GLY A 113 6.24 2.99 -7.19
C GLY A 113 5.67 3.53 -8.51
N ILE A 114 5.69 4.86 -8.65
CA ILE A 114 5.15 5.55 -9.82
C ILE A 114 5.81 5.14 -11.13
N ARG A 115 7.12 4.81 -11.11
CA ARG A 115 7.85 4.35 -12.29
C ARG A 115 7.31 3.04 -12.80
N THR A 116 7.29 2.03 -11.92
CA THR A 116 6.84 0.67 -12.22
C THR A 116 5.38 0.67 -12.66
N TRP A 117 4.56 1.52 -12.03
CA TRP A 117 3.17 1.72 -12.43
C TRP A 117 3.04 2.33 -13.84
N ILE A 118 3.80 3.37 -14.17
CA ILE A 118 3.80 3.94 -15.54
C ILE A 118 4.33 2.93 -16.57
N GLN A 119 5.34 2.13 -16.21
CA GLN A 119 5.88 1.07 -17.07
C GLN A 119 4.85 -0.03 -17.36
N SER A 120 4.09 -0.46 -16.35
CA SER A 120 3.02 -1.46 -16.54
C SER A 120 1.91 -0.92 -17.43
N LEU A 121 1.57 0.37 -17.30
CA LEU A 121 0.61 1.04 -18.18
C LEU A 121 1.14 1.18 -19.61
N THR A 122 2.40 1.53 -19.82
CA THR A 122 2.96 1.68 -21.17
C THR A 122 3.30 0.33 -21.84
N GLY A 123 3.24 -0.77 -21.10
CA GLY A 123 3.62 -2.09 -21.58
C GLY A 123 5.12 -2.23 -21.77
N TRP A 124 5.93 -1.41 -21.08
CA TRP A 124 7.38 -1.51 -21.13
C TRP A 124 7.85 -2.76 -20.41
N GLN A 125 8.62 -3.59 -21.12
CA GLN A 125 9.26 -4.78 -20.57
C GLN A 125 10.77 -4.56 -20.61
N ASN A 126 11.44 -4.89 -19.51
CA ASN A 126 12.90 -4.90 -19.46
C ASN A 126 13.42 -5.92 -20.48
N SER A 127 14.10 -5.48 -21.54
CA SER A 127 14.77 -6.37 -22.49
C SER A 127 16.05 -6.98 -21.94
N VAL A 128 16.21 -7.04 -20.61
CA VAL A 128 17.34 -7.64 -19.92
C VAL A 128 16.84 -8.79 -19.05
N THR A 129 16.28 -9.82 -19.69
CA THR A 129 16.34 -11.19 -19.14
C THR A 129 16.17 -12.21 -20.26
N SER A 130 17.28 -12.91 -20.55
CA SER A 130 17.44 -14.25 -21.11
C SER A 130 16.82 -14.67 -22.46
N PRO A 131 17.54 -15.50 -23.24
CA PRO A 131 17.08 -16.05 -24.50
C PRO A 131 16.02 -17.15 -24.31
N MET A 132 15.01 -17.09 -25.18
CA MET A 132 14.13 -18.17 -25.65
C MET A 132 13.31 -18.94 -24.61
N SER A 133 11.98 -18.72 -24.65
CA SER A 133 11.00 -19.79 -24.95
C SER A 133 9.66 -19.22 -25.44
N PRO A 134 8.90 -19.94 -26.29
CA PRO A 134 7.75 -19.44 -27.05
C PRO A 134 6.41 -19.50 -26.27
N PRO A 135 5.32 -18.94 -26.82
CA PRO A 135 4.12 -18.61 -26.04
C PRO A 135 3.15 -19.78 -25.96
N THR A 136 2.54 -20.01 -24.79
CA THR A 136 1.33 -20.84 -24.69
C THR A 136 0.26 -20.16 -23.86
N LYS A 137 -0.94 -20.20 -24.43
CA LYS A 137 -2.20 -19.61 -23.99
C LYS A 137 -2.72 -20.19 -22.68
N GLN A 138 -3.57 -19.39 -22.05
CA GLN A 138 -4.37 -19.64 -20.86
C GLN A 138 -5.08 -21.00 -20.83
N SER A 139 -5.11 -21.65 -19.67
CA SER A 139 -6.33 -22.27 -19.12
C SER A 139 -6.17 -22.62 -17.64
N VAL A 140 -7.17 -22.19 -16.87
CA VAL A 140 -7.42 -22.53 -15.47
C VAL A 140 -7.72 -24.02 -15.32
N THR A 141 -7.11 -24.72 -14.37
CA THR A 141 -7.81 -25.70 -13.52
C THR A 141 -7.03 -25.98 -12.24
N GLU A 142 -7.74 -25.89 -11.12
CA GLU A 142 -7.32 -26.26 -9.77
C GLU A 142 -7.04 -27.77 -9.63
N LYS A 143 -6.38 -28.12 -8.51
CA LYS A 143 -6.06 -29.46 -7.96
C LYS A 143 -4.87 -30.21 -8.58
N LYS A 144 -3.70 -30.08 -7.93
CA LYS A 144 -3.19 -31.16 -7.07
C LYS A 144 -2.07 -30.65 -6.17
N LEU A 145 -2.38 -30.64 -4.88
CA LEU A 145 -1.43 -30.61 -3.77
C LEU A 145 -0.46 -31.79 -3.89
N SER A 146 0.77 -31.57 -3.43
CA SER A 146 1.89 -32.50 -3.23
C SER A 146 2.60 -33.08 -4.46
N LYS A 147 3.70 -32.43 -4.87
CA LYS A 147 5.00 -33.09 -5.16
C LYS A 147 6.13 -32.05 -5.24
N THR A 148 6.99 -32.11 -4.23
CA THR A 148 8.45 -31.88 -4.25
C THR A 148 9.00 -30.71 -5.08
N LEU A 149 9.32 -29.63 -4.38
CA LEU A 149 10.08 -28.46 -4.84
C LEU A 149 11.62 -28.68 -4.84
N GLU A 150 12.12 -29.92 -4.73
CA GLU A 150 13.56 -30.17 -4.50
C GLU A 150 14.39 -30.59 -5.74
N ASP A 151 13.79 -30.87 -6.90
CA ASP A 151 14.55 -31.56 -7.96
C ASP A 151 15.06 -30.70 -9.13
N SER A 152 14.80 -29.39 -9.19
CA SER A 152 15.12 -28.64 -10.43
C SER A 152 16.48 -27.94 -10.47
N GLU A 153 17.10 -27.59 -9.35
CA GLU A 153 18.36 -26.80 -9.36
C GLU A 153 19.57 -27.52 -8.74
N LEU A 154 19.37 -28.49 -7.84
CA LEU A 154 20.46 -29.25 -7.19
C LEU A 154 20.92 -30.49 -7.99
N SER A 155 20.06 -31.01 -8.86
CA SER A 155 20.33 -32.18 -9.71
C SER A 155 21.61 -32.04 -10.58
N PRO A 156 21.87 -30.92 -11.29
CA PRO A 156 23.10 -30.78 -12.07
C PRO A 156 24.36 -30.70 -11.20
N PHE A 157 24.28 -30.10 -10.01
CA PHE A 157 25.43 -29.98 -9.11
C PHE A 157 25.83 -31.34 -8.50
N ILE A 158 24.83 -32.16 -8.15
CA ILE A 158 25.04 -33.54 -7.71
C ILE A 158 25.66 -34.39 -8.82
N GLN A 159 25.25 -34.18 -10.08
CA GLN A 159 25.86 -34.85 -11.24
C GLN A 159 27.32 -34.45 -11.45
N GLU A 160 27.67 -33.17 -11.30
CA GLU A 160 29.05 -32.67 -11.39
C GLU A 160 29.96 -33.27 -10.29
N ILE A 161 29.47 -33.35 -9.05
CA ILE A 161 30.20 -33.96 -7.93
C ILE A 161 30.45 -35.46 -8.17
N ASN A 162 29.43 -36.18 -8.66
CA ASN A 162 29.57 -37.60 -8.97
C ASN A 162 30.54 -37.84 -10.13
N ALA A 163 30.53 -36.98 -11.16
CA ALA A 163 31.49 -37.04 -12.25
C ALA A 163 32.94 -36.84 -11.76
N LEU A 164 33.17 -35.86 -10.89
CA LEU A 164 34.47 -35.62 -10.25
C LEU A 164 34.94 -36.80 -9.40
N GLN A 165 34.05 -37.38 -8.59
CA GLN A 165 34.36 -38.58 -7.79
C GLN A 165 34.79 -39.76 -8.68
N THR A 166 34.15 -39.91 -9.84
CA THR A 166 34.46 -40.98 -10.79
C THR A 166 35.83 -40.76 -11.44
N GLN A 167 36.14 -39.53 -11.85
CA GLN A 167 37.45 -39.16 -12.41
C GLN A 167 38.59 -39.38 -11.41
N LEU A 168 38.40 -39.02 -10.13
CA LEU A 168 39.38 -39.25 -9.08
C LEU A 168 39.60 -40.74 -8.80
N LYS A 169 38.55 -41.57 -8.79
CA LYS A 169 38.68 -43.02 -8.65
C LYS A 169 39.49 -43.65 -9.79
N ILE A 170 39.31 -43.17 -11.03
CA ILE A 170 40.08 -43.64 -12.19
C ILE A 170 41.55 -43.23 -12.04
N ALA A 171 41.84 -41.97 -11.67
CA ALA A 171 43.20 -41.50 -11.45
C ALA A 171 43.93 -42.28 -10.33
N LEU A 172 43.23 -42.67 -9.27
CA LEU A 172 43.78 -43.52 -8.20
C LEU A 172 44.06 -44.95 -8.67
N LYS A 173 43.20 -45.53 -9.52
CA LYS A 173 43.47 -46.84 -10.14
C LYS A 173 44.70 -46.79 -11.05
N HIS A 174 44.85 -45.73 -11.84
CA HIS A 174 46.04 -45.52 -12.68
C HIS A 174 47.30 -45.39 -11.81
N ARG A 175 47.25 -44.61 -10.72
CA ARG A 175 48.34 -44.50 -9.74
C ARG A 175 48.75 -45.86 -9.18
N HIS A 176 47.78 -46.68 -8.78
CA HIS A 176 48.03 -47.99 -8.18
C HIS A 176 48.60 -48.99 -9.21
N ALA A 177 48.13 -48.95 -10.45
CA ALA A 177 48.68 -49.75 -11.54
C ALA A 177 50.14 -49.36 -11.85
N ILE A 178 50.43 -48.06 -11.91
CA ILE A 178 51.80 -47.54 -12.10
C ILE A 178 52.70 -47.96 -10.92
N HIS A 179 52.22 -47.83 -9.69
CA HIS A 179 52.95 -48.24 -8.48
C HIS A 179 53.29 -49.74 -8.49
N ASN A 180 52.32 -50.60 -8.83
CA ASN A 180 52.53 -52.04 -8.90
C ASN A 180 53.52 -52.44 -10.01
N LEU A 181 53.54 -51.72 -11.14
CA LEU A 181 54.50 -51.93 -12.23
C LEU A 181 55.91 -51.45 -11.87
N VAL A 182 56.03 -50.39 -11.07
CA VAL A 182 57.32 -49.80 -10.66
C VAL A 182 57.96 -50.56 -9.49
N GLU A 183 57.18 -51.04 -8.51
CA GLU A 183 57.71 -51.73 -7.33
C GLU A 183 57.99 -53.23 -7.52
N LYS A 184 57.36 -53.91 -8.49
CA LYS A 184 57.58 -55.33 -8.79
C LYS A 184 57.96 -55.53 -10.27
N PRO A 185 59.18 -55.18 -10.69
CA PRO A 185 59.57 -55.31 -12.10
C PRO A 185 59.79 -56.78 -12.48
N VAL A 186 58.87 -57.35 -13.27
CA VAL A 186 59.10 -58.62 -13.97
C VAL A 186 59.67 -58.27 -15.35
N ALA A 187 61.00 -58.23 -15.44
CA ALA A 187 61.81 -57.91 -16.63
C ALA A 187 61.45 -56.59 -17.36
N VAL A 188 62.32 -55.57 -17.21
CA VAL A 188 62.12 -54.24 -17.79
C VAL A 188 62.59 -54.20 -19.24
N ASP A 189 61.66 -54.24 -20.19
CA ASP A 189 61.92 -53.88 -21.59
C ASP A 189 61.61 -52.40 -21.87
N LEU A 190 62.25 -51.82 -22.90
CA LEU A 190 62.02 -50.44 -23.38
C LEU A 190 60.53 -50.11 -23.64
N SER A 191 59.72 -51.13 -23.96
CA SER A 191 58.27 -51.02 -24.14
C SER A 191 57.53 -50.71 -22.83
N LEU A 192 57.96 -51.27 -21.71
CA LEU A 192 57.35 -51.09 -20.39
C LEU A 192 57.55 -49.65 -19.89
N ASN A 193 58.74 -49.09 -20.07
CA ASN A 193 59.02 -47.69 -19.73
C ASN A 193 58.16 -46.71 -20.54
N ARG A 194 57.90 -47.00 -21.83
CA ARG A 194 57.01 -46.18 -22.66
C ARG A 194 55.56 -46.25 -22.17
N ILE A 195 55.09 -47.44 -21.77
CA ILE A 195 53.75 -47.63 -21.19
C ILE A 195 53.62 -46.88 -19.86
N ILE A 196 54.62 -46.97 -18.97
CA ILE A 196 54.63 -46.24 -17.70
C ILE A 196 54.61 -44.72 -17.93
N HIS A 197 55.43 -44.20 -18.84
CA HIS A 197 55.45 -42.77 -19.16
C HIS A 197 54.11 -42.28 -19.71
N THR A 198 53.50 -43.02 -20.64
CA THR A 198 52.16 -42.70 -21.16
C THR A 198 51.09 -42.75 -20.06
N ALA A 199 51.13 -43.76 -19.19
CA ALA A 199 50.18 -43.89 -18.08
C ALA A 199 50.33 -42.75 -17.05
N VAL A 200 51.56 -42.34 -16.73
CA VAL A 200 51.84 -41.19 -15.85
C VAL A 200 51.35 -39.89 -16.47
N HIS A 201 51.55 -39.70 -17.78
CA HIS A 201 51.05 -38.53 -18.50
C HIS A 201 49.52 -38.49 -18.55
N GLU A 202 48.87 -39.62 -18.81
CA GLU A 202 47.41 -39.70 -18.81
C GLU A 202 46.84 -39.47 -17.39
N GLN A 203 47.51 -39.99 -16.36
CA GLN A 203 47.14 -39.74 -14.97
C GLN A 203 47.26 -38.24 -14.61
N SER A 204 48.33 -37.56 -15.02
CA SER A 204 48.50 -36.14 -14.72
C SER A 204 47.46 -35.27 -15.41
N ILE A 205 47.09 -35.59 -16.66
CA ILE A 205 46.00 -34.93 -17.38
C ILE A 205 44.67 -35.11 -16.62
N LYS A 206 44.34 -36.34 -16.21
CA LYS A 206 43.09 -36.63 -15.48
C LYS A 206 43.05 -35.94 -14.10
N LEU A 207 44.18 -35.88 -13.41
CA LEU A 207 44.29 -35.17 -12.13
C LEU A 207 44.07 -33.66 -12.31
N ASN A 208 44.68 -33.06 -13.33
CA ASN A 208 44.51 -31.64 -13.62
C ASN A 208 43.06 -31.31 -14.00
N GLN A 209 42.40 -32.16 -14.78
CA GLN A 209 40.97 -32.03 -15.11
C GLN A 209 40.06 -32.12 -13.86
N ALA A 210 40.40 -32.99 -12.92
CA ALA A 210 39.68 -33.09 -11.65
C ALA A 210 39.90 -31.85 -10.78
N LEU A 211 41.12 -31.31 -10.74
CA LEU A 211 41.43 -30.08 -9.99
C LEU A 211 40.70 -28.85 -10.55
N THR A 212 40.66 -28.67 -11.88
CA THR A 212 39.91 -27.58 -12.50
C THR A 212 38.41 -27.71 -12.21
N SER A 213 37.87 -28.94 -12.26
CA SER A 213 36.48 -29.19 -11.94
C SER A 213 36.16 -28.87 -10.46
N LEU A 214 37.05 -29.23 -9.53
CA LEU A 214 36.91 -28.91 -8.11
C LEU A 214 36.91 -27.40 -7.86
N GLU A 215 37.75 -26.65 -8.56
CA GLU A 215 37.81 -25.19 -8.45
C GLU A 215 36.52 -24.54 -8.94
N THR A 216 35.94 -25.03 -10.04
CA THR A 216 34.63 -24.55 -10.53
C THR A 216 33.50 -24.85 -9.55
N ILE A 217 33.49 -26.04 -8.94
CA ILE A 217 32.51 -26.41 -7.91
C ILE A 217 32.64 -25.51 -6.68
N LYS A 218 33.88 -25.21 -6.26
CA LYS A 218 34.15 -24.30 -5.14
C LYS A 218 33.65 -22.88 -5.43
N GLN A 219 33.89 -22.35 -6.63
CA GLN A 219 33.38 -21.03 -7.03
C GLN A 219 31.84 -20.98 -7.06
N LYS A 220 31.20 -22.04 -7.57
CA LYS A 220 29.73 -22.16 -7.53
C LYS A 220 29.18 -22.26 -6.11
N ALA A 221 29.85 -23.00 -5.21
CA ALA A 221 29.47 -23.10 -3.81
C ALA A 221 29.57 -21.74 -3.09
N ILE A 222 30.62 -20.97 -3.33
CA ILE A 222 30.78 -19.60 -2.79
C ILE A 222 29.69 -18.67 -3.34
N ALA A 223 29.33 -18.79 -4.63
CA ALA A 223 28.25 -18.00 -5.22
C ALA A 223 26.87 -18.33 -4.60
N LEU A 224 26.61 -19.61 -4.32
CA LEU A 224 25.42 -20.06 -3.59
C LEU A 224 25.43 -19.56 -2.14
N GLU A 225 26.58 -19.58 -1.47
CA GLU A 225 26.75 -19.05 -0.11
C GLU A 225 26.45 -17.54 -0.05
N LEU A 226 26.92 -16.78 -1.05
CA LEU A 226 26.62 -15.34 -1.20
C LEU A 226 25.13 -15.08 -1.49
N LEU A 227 24.45 -15.96 -2.24
CA LEU A 227 23.00 -15.88 -2.45
C LEU A 227 22.22 -16.23 -1.17
N THR A 228 22.70 -17.19 -0.37
CA THR A 228 22.07 -17.51 0.93
C THR A 228 22.24 -16.39 1.96
N LEU A 229 23.25 -15.52 1.83
CA LEU A 229 23.39 -14.32 2.65
C LEU A 229 22.36 -13.21 2.33
N GLN A 230 21.56 -13.33 1.25
CA GLN A 230 20.40 -12.45 0.98
C GLN A 230 19.09 -12.94 1.64
N ILE A 231 19.09 -14.09 2.33
CA ILE A 231 17.94 -14.61 3.08
C ILE A 231 17.48 -13.74 4.27
N PRO A 232 18.30 -12.96 5.02
CA PRO A 232 17.79 -12.17 6.15
C PRO A 232 16.83 -11.05 5.71
N GLU A 233 16.94 -10.55 4.47
CA GLU A 233 15.98 -9.59 3.92
C GLU A 233 14.59 -10.25 3.73
N SER A 234 14.54 -11.51 3.32
CA SER A 234 13.28 -12.26 3.19
C SER A 234 12.59 -12.50 4.55
N GLN A 235 13.38 -12.71 5.62
CA GLN A 235 12.85 -12.84 6.97
C GLN A 235 12.32 -11.51 7.50
N ASN A 236 13.02 -10.40 7.24
CA ASN A 236 12.52 -9.06 7.56
C ASN A 236 11.26 -8.72 6.77
N ILE A 237 11.16 -9.12 5.50
CA ILE A 237 9.94 -8.95 4.69
C ILE A 237 8.80 -9.80 5.27
N ALA A 238 9.05 -11.04 5.69
CA ALA A 238 8.03 -11.88 6.32
C ALA A 238 7.54 -11.30 7.67
N LEU A 239 8.46 -10.80 8.50
CA LEU A 239 8.13 -10.15 9.77
C LEU A 239 7.32 -8.87 9.57
N THR A 240 7.72 -8.02 8.62
CA THR A 240 6.99 -6.78 8.30
C THR A 240 5.61 -7.07 7.71
N LEU A 241 5.46 -8.10 6.88
CA LEU A 241 4.15 -8.55 6.37
C LEU A 241 3.23 -9.06 7.49
N ASN A 242 3.78 -9.81 8.45
CA ASN A 242 3.01 -10.27 9.62
C ASN A 242 2.56 -9.09 10.49
N GLN A 243 3.44 -8.10 10.72
CA GLN A 243 3.09 -6.88 11.45
C GLN A 243 1.96 -6.11 10.75
N LEU A 244 2.06 -5.90 9.43
CA LEU A 244 1.03 -5.23 8.65
C LEU A 244 -0.32 -5.98 8.69
N THR A 245 -0.28 -7.31 8.64
CA THR A 245 -1.49 -8.14 8.72
C THR A 245 -2.20 -7.94 10.06
N ASN A 246 -1.46 -7.96 11.16
CA ASN A 246 -2.02 -7.71 12.49
C ASN A 246 -2.62 -6.29 12.62
N THR A 247 -1.96 -5.27 12.07
CA THR A 247 -2.50 -3.90 12.06
C THR A 247 -3.80 -3.79 11.26
N ILE A 248 -3.90 -4.50 10.13
CA ILE A 248 -5.14 -4.54 9.33
C ILE A 248 -6.26 -5.23 10.10
N GLU A 249 -5.97 -6.33 10.80
CA GLU A 249 -6.92 -7.05 11.66
C GLU A 249 -7.48 -6.13 12.75
N GLN A 250 -6.59 -5.38 13.43
CA GLN A 250 -6.97 -4.41 14.45
C GLN A 250 -7.88 -3.32 13.88
N MET A 251 -7.50 -2.71 12.75
CA MET A 251 -8.33 -1.68 12.11
C MET A 251 -9.70 -2.23 11.68
N ARG A 252 -9.80 -3.51 11.29
CA ARG A 252 -11.09 -4.14 10.99
C ARG A 252 -11.96 -4.29 12.23
N GLN A 253 -11.38 -4.70 13.35
CA GLN A 253 -12.07 -4.80 14.63
C GLN A 253 -12.58 -3.43 15.11
N GLU A 254 -11.74 -2.39 15.05
CA GLU A 254 -12.13 -1.01 15.37
C GLU A 254 -13.27 -0.52 14.48
N ASN A 255 -13.20 -0.78 13.16
CA ASN A 255 -14.29 -0.43 12.24
C ASN A 255 -15.60 -1.16 12.57
N ASN A 256 -15.54 -2.42 13.00
CA ASN A 256 -16.73 -3.16 13.42
C ASN A 256 -17.32 -2.57 14.71
N GLN A 257 -16.48 -2.20 15.68
CA GLN A 257 -16.93 -1.51 16.89
C GLN A 257 -17.57 -0.16 16.55
N LEU A 258 -16.97 0.64 15.67
CA LEU A 258 -17.54 1.90 15.22
C LEU A 258 -18.90 1.71 14.55
N ARG A 259 -19.06 0.67 13.71
CA ARG A 259 -20.35 0.33 13.10
C ARG A 259 -21.40 -0.01 14.15
N GLN A 260 -21.04 -0.79 15.17
CA GLN A 260 -21.94 -1.11 16.28
C GLN A 260 -22.36 0.15 17.05
N VAL A 261 -21.41 1.04 17.37
CA VAL A 261 -21.69 2.32 18.03
C VAL A 261 -22.61 3.19 17.16
N ILE A 262 -22.35 3.28 15.86
CA ILE A 262 -23.22 4.02 14.93
C ILE A 262 -24.63 3.40 14.91
N GLN A 263 -24.74 2.07 14.91
CA GLN A 263 -26.03 1.39 14.92
C GLN A 263 -26.79 1.62 16.22
N GLN A 264 -26.12 1.54 17.37
CA GLN A 264 -26.68 1.89 18.69
C GLN A 264 -27.15 3.34 18.73
N GLN A 265 -26.32 4.27 18.23
CA GLN A 265 -26.70 5.68 18.10
C GLN A 265 -27.89 5.85 17.16
N GLN A 266 -27.94 5.15 16.03
CA GLN A 266 -29.10 5.21 15.13
C GLN A 266 -30.37 4.75 15.83
N VAL A 267 -30.33 3.67 16.62
CA VAL A 267 -31.47 3.21 17.43
C VAL A 267 -31.91 4.32 18.40
N LEU A 268 -30.98 4.94 19.12
CA LEU A 268 -31.24 6.07 20.02
C LEU A 268 -31.83 7.30 19.30
N PHE A 269 -31.44 7.55 18.05
CA PHE A 269 -31.91 8.69 17.25
C PHE A 269 -33.09 8.37 16.30
N THR A 270 -33.59 7.13 16.25
CA THR A 270 -34.78 6.75 15.45
C THR A 270 -36.03 7.53 15.83
N PRO A 271 -36.34 7.77 17.13
CA PRO A 271 -37.48 8.61 17.54
C PRO A 271 -37.37 10.04 17.00
N ARG A 272 -36.14 10.56 16.93
CA ARG A 272 -35.81 11.91 16.43
C ARG A 272 -36.06 12.07 14.93
N ARG A 273 -35.82 11.02 14.13
CA ARG A 273 -36.11 11.04 12.68
C ARG A 273 -37.61 10.98 12.40
N LYS A 274 -38.36 10.16 13.14
CA LYS A 274 -39.83 10.04 12.96
C LYS A 274 -40.55 11.35 13.27
N THR A 275 -40.17 12.02 14.35
CA THR A 275 -40.69 13.36 14.68
C THR A 275 -40.35 14.37 13.58
N LEU A 276 -39.09 14.46 13.14
CA LEU A 276 -38.68 15.38 12.06
C LEU A 276 -39.40 15.16 10.71
N SER A 277 -39.76 13.91 10.38
CA SER A 277 -40.55 13.63 9.19
C SER A 277 -42.02 14.05 9.31
N GLN A 278 -42.62 13.94 10.50
CA GLN A 278 -44.00 14.37 10.76
C GLN A 278 -44.12 15.91 10.81
N LEU A 279 -43.05 16.58 11.23
CA LEU A 279 -42.92 18.04 11.28
C LEU A 279 -42.89 18.74 9.92
N LYS A 280 -42.54 18.02 8.85
CA LYS A 280 -42.55 18.59 7.49
C LYS A 280 -43.94 18.62 6.86
N SER A 281 -44.93 17.97 7.49
CA SER A 281 -46.28 17.80 6.94
C SER A 281 -47.40 18.54 7.69
N SER A 282 -47.11 19.23 8.80
CA SER A 282 -48.16 19.83 9.64
C SER A 282 -47.97 21.34 9.91
N ASP A 283 -49.09 22.06 9.88
CA ASP A 283 -49.19 23.49 10.21
C ASP A 283 -48.91 23.78 11.69
N SER A 284 -48.56 25.02 12.02
CA SER A 284 -48.02 25.47 13.32
C SER A 284 -48.87 25.16 14.56
N ALA A 285 -50.16 24.86 14.41
CA ALA A 285 -51.04 24.49 15.51
C ALA A 285 -50.80 23.05 16.01
N ASP A 286 -50.41 22.13 15.12
CA ASP A 286 -50.09 20.73 15.46
C ASP A 286 -48.70 20.57 16.10
N LEU A 287 -47.85 21.59 15.99
CA LEU A 287 -46.47 21.57 16.50
C LEU A 287 -46.43 21.40 18.02
N ASN A 288 -47.29 22.12 18.74
CA ASN A 288 -47.38 22.04 20.19
C ASN A 288 -47.96 20.70 20.65
N ALA A 289 -48.95 20.16 19.93
CA ALA A 289 -49.52 18.84 20.23
C ALA A 289 -48.50 17.72 20.04
N LEU A 290 -47.65 17.80 18.99
CA LEU A 290 -46.58 16.86 18.72
C LEU A 290 -45.41 16.96 19.72
N LEU A 291 -45.16 18.16 20.24
CA LEU A 291 -44.11 18.43 21.23
C LEU A 291 -44.45 17.92 22.63
N GLN A 292 -45.72 17.94 23.03
CA GLN A 292 -46.15 17.64 24.41
C GLN A 292 -45.66 16.27 24.94
N PRO A 293 -45.80 15.15 24.21
CA PRO A 293 -45.32 13.85 24.69
C PRO A 293 -43.81 13.86 24.97
N ARG A 294 -43.04 14.52 24.09
CA ARG A 294 -41.59 14.61 24.23
C ARG A 294 -41.19 15.52 25.39
N ILE A 295 -41.92 16.62 25.61
CA ILE A 295 -41.71 17.51 26.75
C ILE A 295 -41.97 16.76 28.06
N GLN A 296 -43.04 15.95 28.13
CA GLN A 296 -43.35 15.14 29.30
C GLN A 296 -42.23 14.14 29.60
N GLU A 297 -41.77 13.38 28.61
CA GLU A 297 -40.68 12.42 28.73
C GLU A 297 -39.39 13.07 29.26
N ILE A 298 -38.96 14.18 28.63
CA ILE A 298 -37.75 14.90 29.08
C ILE A 298 -37.95 15.46 30.49
N THR A 299 -39.16 15.95 30.81
CA THR A 299 -39.47 16.46 32.16
C THR A 299 -39.32 15.35 33.20
N GLU A 300 -39.81 14.15 32.94
CA GLU A 300 -39.67 13.01 33.84
C GLU A 300 -38.20 12.63 34.06
N ILE A 301 -37.39 12.59 32.99
CA ILE A 301 -35.96 12.32 33.08
C ILE A 301 -35.27 13.37 33.94
N LEU A 302 -35.53 14.66 33.69
CA LEU A 302 -34.96 15.76 34.48
C LEU A 302 -35.42 15.74 35.94
N MET A 303 -36.66 15.30 36.21
CA MET A 303 -37.18 15.18 37.57
C MET A 303 -36.53 14.02 38.34
N ARG A 304 -36.02 12.98 37.66
CA ARG A 304 -35.26 11.89 38.32
C ARG A 304 -33.93 12.38 38.86
N SER A 305 -33.25 13.30 38.16
CA SER A 305 -31.97 13.87 38.58
C SER A 305 -32.11 15.01 39.62
N GLN A 306 -33.32 15.48 39.91
CA GLN A 306 -33.52 16.49 40.96
C GLN A 306 -33.38 15.90 42.36
N ILE A 307 -32.54 16.56 43.18
CA ILE A 307 -32.33 16.21 44.60
C ILE A 307 -33.62 16.39 45.41
N ARG A 308 -34.42 17.41 45.10
CA ARG A 308 -35.70 17.69 45.77
C ARG A 308 -36.86 17.36 44.84
N LYS A 309 -37.48 16.20 45.05
CA LYS A 309 -38.66 15.75 44.30
C LYS A 309 -39.92 16.34 44.94
N GLY A 310 -40.76 17.03 44.18
CA GLY A 310 -42.13 17.43 44.62
C GLY A 310 -42.43 18.92 44.81
N GLY A 311 -41.49 19.84 44.53
CA GLY A 311 -41.78 21.28 44.57
C GLY A 311 -42.29 21.82 43.23
N ASN A 312 -43.35 22.65 43.22
CA ASN A 312 -43.86 23.32 42.01
C ASN A 312 -42.77 24.06 41.22
N ARG A 313 -41.78 24.62 41.92
CA ARG A 313 -40.62 25.30 41.31
C ARG A 313 -39.71 24.34 40.55
N ALA A 314 -39.49 23.13 41.07
CA ALA A 314 -38.65 22.13 40.42
C ALA A 314 -39.32 21.62 39.15
N ILE A 315 -40.63 21.33 39.22
CA ILE A 315 -41.44 20.92 38.06
C ILE A 315 -41.39 22.01 36.99
N ALA A 316 -41.74 23.26 37.33
CA ALA A 316 -41.72 24.36 36.37
C ALA A 316 -40.35 24.58 35.71
N THR A 317 -39.25 24.40 36.46
CA THR A 317 -37.89 24.51 35.93
C THR A 317 -37.57 23.37 34.97
N CYS A 318 -37.92 22.13 35.34
CA CYS A 318 -37.71 20.95 34.50
C CYS A 318 -38.56 21.01 33.22
N THR A 319 -39.84 21.39 33.33
CA THR A 319 -40.72 21.60 32.18
C THR A 319 -40.16 22.67 31.26
N ARG A 320 -39.70 23.81 31.78
CA ARG A 320 -39.12 24.88 30.96
C ARG A 320 -37.86 24.43 30.22
N LYS A 321 -36.96 23.69 30.90
CA LYS A 321 -35.79 23.07 30.27
C LYS A 321 -36.20 22.05 29.19
N ALA A 322 -37.18 21.21 29.48
CA ALA A 322 -37.71 20.21 28.57
C ALA A 322 -38.33 20.84 27.31
N THR A 323 -39.12 21.92 27.44
CA THR A 323 -39.68 22.67 26.31
C THR A 323 -38.58 23.22 25.41
N ILE A 324 -37.58 23.89 25.98
CA ILE A 324 -36.44 24.43 25.21
C ILE A 324 -35.69 23.31 24.48
N TYR A 325 -35.42 22.20 25.18
CA TYR A 325 -34.67 21.10 24.60
C TYR A 325 -35.46 20.36 23.52
N ALA A 326 -36.77 20.16 23.69
CA ALA A 326 -37.63 19.55 22.69
C ALA A 326 -37.71 20.40 21.40
N MET A 327 -37.82 21.73 21.52
CA MET A 327 -37.78 22.63 20.36
C MET A 327 -36.41 22.58 19.63
N TYR A 328 -35.32 22.48 20.38
CA TYR A 328 -33.98 22.31 19.84
C TYR A 328 -33.78 20.94 19.15
N GLU A 329 -34.33 19.85 19.71
CA GLU A 329 -34.26 18.51 19.12
C GLU A 329 -34.93 18.43 17.75
N ILE A 330 -36.03 19.19 17.57
CA ILE A 330 -36.81 19.35 16.34
C ILE A 330 -36.09 20.20 15.28
N GLY A 331 -35.04 20.94 15.66
CA GLY A 331 -34.18 21.67 14.74
C GLY A 331 -34.42 23.17 14.68
N GLN A 332 -35.21 23.74 15.60
CA GLN A 332 -35.27 25.20 15.74
C GLN A 332 -33.93 25.75 16.20
N SER A 333 -33.56 26.92 15.68
CA SER A 333 -32.33 27.58 16.10
C SER A 333 -32.47 28.11 17.53
N LEU A 334 -31.35 28.19 18.25
CA LEU A 334 -31.36 28.75 19.61
C LEU A 334 -31.88 30.20 19.65
N ASN A 335 -31.67 30.96 18.57
CA ASN A 335 -32.20 32.32 18.41
C ASN A 335 -33.72 32.35 18.22
N GLU A 336 -34.28 31.41 17.46
CA GLU A 336 -35.74 31.28 17.28
C GLU A 336 -36.42 30.92 18.59
N ILE A 337 -35.86 29.94 19.33
CA ILE A 337 -36.36 29.51 20.63
C ILE A 337 -36.32 30.65 21.66
N ALA A 338 -35.21 31.40 21.67
CA ALA A 338 -35.06 32.58 22.54
C ALA A 338 -36.14 33.64 22.27
N LYS A 339 -36.42 33.91 20.99
CA LYS A 339 -37.48 34.85 20.58
C LYS A 339 -38.88 34.32 20.92
N SER A 340 -39.18 33.06 20.63
CA SER A 340 -40.52 32.48 20.83
C SER A 340 -40.91 32.40 22.30
N LEU A 341 -39.96 32.08 23.17
CA LEU A 341 -40.20 31.95 24.61
C LEU A 341 -39.91 33.24 25.39
N GLN A 342 -39.46 34.31 24.71
CA GLN A 342 -39.02 35.57 25.32
C GLN A 342 -37.96 35.36 26.43
N ILE A 343 -36.94 34.56 26.12
CA ILE A 343 -35.86 34.22 27.05
C ILE A 343 -34.53 34.68 26.47
N PRO A 344 -33.57 35.18 27.28
CA PRO A 344 -32.23 35.47 26.80
C PRO A 344 -31.56 34.26 26.14
N TYR A 345 -30.88 34.49 25.02
CA TYR A 345 -30.17 33.47 24.25
C TYR A 345 -29.21 32.63 25.12
N GLU A 346 -28.46 33.28 26.02
CA GLU A 346 -27.51 32.59 26.90
C GLU A 346 -28.21 31.61 27.86
N THR A 347 -29.42 31.92 28.31
CA THR A 347 -30.22 31.01 29.13
C THR A 347 -30.67 29.79 28.32
N VAL A 348 -31.13 30.00 27.08
CA VAL A 348 -31.52 28.90 26.18
C VAL A 348 -30.32 27.97 25.92
N LYS A 349 -29.16 28.54 25.58
CA LYS A 349 -27.91 27.82 25.37
C LYS A 349 -27.49 27.01 26.60
N THR A 350 -27.58 27.62 27.77
CA THR A 350 -27.25 26.97 29.06
C THR A 350 -28.20 25.81 29.35
N TYR A 351 -29.51 26.01 29.13
CA TYR A 351 -30.50 24.98 29.40
C TYR A 351 -30.36 23.80 28.45
N VAL A 352 -30.12 24.03 27.15
CA VAL A 352 -29.82 22.96 26.20
C VAL A 352 -28.57 22.18 26.62
N LYS A 353 -27.50 22.86 27.05
CA LYS A 353 -26.27 22.20 27.49
C LYS A 353 -26.50 21.31 28.72
N LEU A 354 -27.19 21.83 29.74
CA LEU A 354 -27.47 21.09 30.98
C LEU A 354 -28.39 19.89 30.70
N THR A 355 -29.48 20.10 29.96
CA THR A 355 -30.40 19.01 29.62
C THR A 355 -29.73 17.93 28.77
N ARG A 356 -28.80 18.27 27.87
CA ARG A 356 -27.99 17.26 27.16
C ARG A 356 -27.12 16.41 28.08
N ALA A 357 -26.56 17.00 29.12
CA ALA A 357 -25.75 16.27 30.10
C ALA A 357 -26.65 15.30 30.89
N ASP A 358 -27.75 15.81 31.45
CA ASP A 358 -28.71 15.01 32.21
C ASP A 358 -29.27 13.83 31.38
N MET A 359 -29.59 14.06 30.10
CA MET A 359 -30.05 13.00 29.19
C MET A 359 -28.97 11.95 28.92
N ARG A 360 -27.71 12.37 28.78
CA ARG A 360 -26.58 11.45 28.55
C ARG A 360 -26.36 10.54 29.74
N ASP A 361 -26.39 11.11 30.94
CA ASP A 361 -26.18 10.36 32.18
C ASP A 361 -27.30 9.32 32.35
N TYR A 362 -28.56 9.72 32.09
CA TYR A 362 -29.70 8.81 32.12
C TYR A 362 -29.58 7.61 31.17
N TYR A 363 -29.16 7.81 29.92
CA TYR A 363 -28.99 6.70 28.97
C TYR A 363 -27.73 5.86 29.24
N SER A 364 -26.73 6.43 29.92
CA SER A 364 -25.54 5.70 30.35
C SER A 364 -25.84 4.75 31.51
N GLU A 365 -26.81 5.07 32.36
CA GLU A 365 -27.26 4.22 33.47
C GLU A 365 -28.17 3.05 33.03
N GLN A 366 -28.69 3.08 31.80
CA GLN A 366 -29.61 2.07 31.26
C GLN A 366 -28.93 1.02 30.36
N ASN A 367 -27.68 1.24 29.95
CA ASN A 367 -26.85 0.30 29.19
C ASN A 367 -25.72 -0.22 30.07
#